data_AF-A0A527HEW1-F1
#
_entry.id   AF-A0A527HEW1-F1
#
_cell.length_a   1.000
_cell.length_b   1.000
_cell.length_c   1.000
_cell.angle_alpha   90.00
_cell.angle_beta   90.00
_cell.angle_gamma   90.00
#
_symmetry.space_group_name_H-M   'P 1'
#
loop_
_entity.id
_entity.type
_entity.pdbx_description
1 polymer ?
#
loop_
_entity_poly.entity_id
_entity_poly.type
_entity_poly.pdbx_seq_one_letter_code
_entity_poly.pdbx_strand_id
1 'polypeptide(L)'
;ATETALRKAVDMLGMDRELVSWDAAFLAGVTHSRYRRAGGVRERTLPDFFIGAHATVAGHRLLTRDAARYRSYFPELDIISPETHP
;
A
#
# COMPACT_ATOMS: atom_id res chain seq x y z
N ALA A 1 -5.64 1.48 -23.10
CA ALA A 1 -4.38 1.93 -22.47
C ALA A 1 -3.28 0.93 -22.81
N THR A 2 -2.05 1.37 -23.07
CA THR A 2 -0.89 0.49 -23.33
C THR A 2 0.15 0.65 -22.23
N GLU A 3 0.97 -0.38 -22.02
CA GLU A 3 2.08 -0.32 -21.06
C GLU A 3 3.06 0.81 -21.38
N THR A 4 3.35 1.02 -22.67
CA THR A 4 4.21 2.11 -23.15
C THR A 4 3.68 3.48 -22.77
N ALA A 5 2.36 3.71 -22.92
CA ALA A 5 1.74 4.98 -22.54
C ALA A 5 1.81 5.21 -21.03
N LEU A 6 1.64 4.17 -20.21
CA LEU A 6 1.78 4.25 -18.75
C LEU A 6 3.23 4.59 -18.35
N ARG A 7 4.22 3.90 -18.91
CA ARG A 7 5.65 4.17 -18.63
C ARG A 7 6.00 5.63 -18.93
N LYS A 8 5.60 6.12 -20.10
CA LYS A 8 5.82 7.52 -20.48
C LYS A 8 5.19 8.50 -19.48
N ALA A 9 3.97 8.22 -18.99
CA ALA A 9 3.31 9.08 -18.02
C ALA A 9 4.03 9.08 -16.66
N VAL A 10 4.45 7.92 -16.17
CA VAL A 10 5.23 7.76 -14.93
C VAL A 10 6.56 8.52 -15.03
N ASP A 11 7.27 8.39 -16.15
CA ASP A 11 8.53 9.09 -16.40
C ASP A 11 8.32 10.62 -16.44
N MET A 12 7.25 11.10 -17.11
CA MET A 12 6.92 12.52 -17.16
C MET A 12 6.59 13.12 -15.80
N LEU A 13 6.04 12.33 -14.88
CA LEU A 13 5.73 12.75 -13.52
C LEU A 13 6.94 12.64 -12.56
N GLY A 14 8.08 12.14 -13.04
CA GLY A 14 9.26 11.89 -12.21
C GLY A 14 9.01 10.85 -11.11
N MET A 15 8.15 9.88 -11.38
CA MET A 15 7.80 8.83 -10.42
C MET A 15 8.78 7.67 -10.51
N ASP A 16 9.40 7.33 -9.38
CA ASP A 16 10.23 6.13 -9.28
C ASP A 16 9.37 4.86 -9.15
N ARG A 17 9.91 3.75 -9.63
CA ARG A 17 9.31 2.41 -9.48
C ARG A 17 10.22 1.51 -8.68
N GLU A 18 9.69 1.00 -7.59
CA GLU A 18 10.41 0.09 -6.70
C GLU A 18 9.86 -1.33 -6.82
N LEU A 19 10.76 -2.30 -6.64
CA LEU A 19 10.39 -3.69 -6.50
C LEU A 19 9.95 -3.96 -5.06
N VAL A 20 8.98 -4.85 -4.90
CA VAL A 20 8.57 -5.32 -3.58
C VAL A 20 9.66 -6.21 -3.00
N SER A 21 10.26 -5.79 -1.89
CA SER A 21 11.26 -6.58 -1.17
C SER A 21 10.65 -7.84 -0.56
N TRP A 22 11.51 -8.82 -0.23
CA TRP A 22 11.06 -10.04 0.47
C TRP A 22 10.38 -9.72 1.80
N ASP A 23 10.94 -8.78 2.57
CA ASP A 23 10.39 -8.38 3.87
C ASP A 23 9.00 -7.75 3.73
N ALA A 24 8.81 -6.89 2.71
CA ALA A 24 7.51 -6.33 2.38
C ALA A 24 6.50 -7.42 1.98
N ALA A 25 6.93 -8.40 1.18
CA ALA A 25 6.06 -9.50 0.76
C ALA A 25 5.67 -10.40 1.94
N PHE A 26 6.61 -10.70 2.84
CA PHE A 26 6.34 -11.47 4.05
C PHE A 26 5.36 -10.74 4.97
N LEU A 27 5.60 -9.45 5.24
CA LEU A 27 4.71 -8.63 6.06
C LEU A 27 3.30 -8.56 5.46
N ALA A 28 3.18 -8.35 4.15
CA ALA A 28 1.89 -8.35 3.45
C ALA A 28 1.15 -9.69 3.65
N GLY A 29 1.84 -10.82 3.51
CA GLY A 29 1.28 -12.16 3.70
C GLY A 29 0.79 -12.41 5.12
N VAL A 30 1.60 -12.06 6.13
CA VAL A 30 1.23 -12.21 7.56
C VAL A 30 0.00 -11.36 7.89
N THR A 31 0.00 -10.10 7.48
CA THR A 31 -1.09 -9.15 7.76
C THR A 31 -2.38 -9.56 7.03
N HIS A 32 -2.30 -9.94 5.75
CA HIS A 32 -3.44 -10.49 5.02
C HIS A 32 -3.97 -11.78 5.67
N SER A 33 -3.08 -12.66 6.12
CA SER A 33 -3.47 -13.89 6.83
C SER A 33 -4.23 -13.59 8.13
N ARG A 34 -3.78 -12.60 8.92
CA ARG A 34 -4.49 -12.12 10.11
C ARG A 34 -5.87 -11.56 9.77
N TYR A 35 -5.96 -10.70 8.76
CA TYR A 35 -7.22 -10.16 8.26
C TYR A 35 -8.20 -11.27 7.84
N ARG A 36 -7.72 -12.27 7.09
CA ARG A 36 -8.56 -13.41 6.67
C ARG A 36 -9.08 -14.20 7.86
N ARG A 37 -8.27 -14.40 8.89
CA ARG A 37 -8.67 -15.12 10.12
C ARG A 37 -9.65 -14.32 10.98
N ALA A 38 -9.61 -13.00 10.97
CA ALA A 38 -10.50 -12.14 11.74
C ALA A 38 -11.99 -12.21 11.31
N GLY A 39 -12.30 -12.80 10.16
CA GLY A 39 -13.69 -12.99 9.69
C GLY A 39 -14.30 -11.72 9.09
N GLY A 40 -15.64 -11.65 9.05
CA GLY A 40 -16.37 -10.48 8.52
C GLY A 40 -16.44 -10.37 7.00
N VAL A 41 -16.90 -9.21 6.52
CA VAL A 41 -16.96 -8.86 5.09
C VAL A 41 -15.54 -8.70 4.54
N ARG A 42 -15.20 -9.48 3.51
CA ARG A 42 -13.83 -9.60 3.00
C ARG A 42 -13.64 -8.94 1.63
N GLU A 43 -13.79 -7.63 1.57
CA GLU A 43 -13.62 -6.88 0.31
C GLU A 43 -12.14 -6.65 -0.07
N ARG A 44 -11.22 -6.79 0.89
CA ARG A 44 -9.81 -6.44 0.67
C ARG A 44 -9.06 -7.57 0.00
N THR A 45 -8.28 -7.19 -1.00
CA THR A 45 -7.43 -8.11 -1.77
C THR A 45 -6.00 -8.07 -1.23
N LEU A 46 -5.23 -9.12 -1.50
CA LEU A 46 -3.82 -9.19 -1.12
C LEU A 46 -2.98 -7.98 -1.61
N PRO A 47 -3.18 -7.43 -2.84
CA PRO A 47 -2.52 -6.21 -3.29
C PRO A 47 -2.58 -5.02 -2.31
N ASP A 48 -3.69 -4.80 -1.60
CA ASP A 48 -3.79 -3.70 -0.62
C ASP A 48 -2.78 -3.86 0.52
N PHE A 49 -2.53 -5.11 0.95
CA PHE A 49 -1.56 -5.41 1.99
C PHE A 49 -0.13 -5.27 1.49
N PHE A 50 0.14 -5.53 0.20
CA PHE A 50 1.44 -5.24 -0.40
C PHE A 50 1.76 -3.75 -0.41
N ILE A 51 0.79 -2.89 -0.71
CA ILE A 51 0.99 -1.43 -0.71
C ILE A 51 1.39 -0.95 0.69
N GLY A 52 0.62 -1.32 1.72
CA GLY A 52 0.90 -0.90 3.09
C GLY A 52 2.21 -1.48 3.65
N ALA A 53 2.48 -2.76 3.36
CA ALA A 53 3.70 -3.41 3.80
C ALA A 53 4.95 -2.85 3.11
N HIS A 54 4.88 -2.58 1.81
CA HIS A 54 5.98 -1.98 1.06
C HIS A 54 6.30 -0.59 1.58
N ALA A 55 5.28 0.26 1.78
CA ALA A 55 5.50 1.60 2.34
C ALA A 55 6.09 1.54 3.76
N THR A 56 5.60 0.62 4.60
CA THR A 56 6.12 0.44 5.98
C THR A 56 7.58 0.00 5.97
N VAL A 57 7.93 -1.00 5.16
CA VAL A 57 9.28 -1.57 5.14
C VAL A 57 10.29 -0.63 4.48
N ALA A 58 9.90 0.06 3.40
CA ALA A 58 10.76 1.01 2.70
C ALA A 58 10.86 2.38 3.40
N GLY A 59 10.06 2.63 4.44
CA GLY A 59 10.04 3.92 5.14
C GLY A 59 9.36 5.05 4.36
N HIS A 60 8.44 4.70 3.46
CA HIS A 60 7.67 5.65 2.66
C HIS A 60 6.43 6.14 3.40
N ARG A 61 5.98 7.35 3.04
CA ARG A 61 4.66 7.85 3.42
C ARG A 61 3.62 7.38 2.42
N LEU A 62 2.44 6.99 2.88
CA LEU A 62 1.37 6.50 2.01
C LEU A 62 0.30 7.58 1.76
N LEU A 63 0.16 7.99 0.50
CA LEU A 63 -0.96 8.82 0.06
C LEU A 63 -2.18 7.93 -0.23
N THR A 64 -3.28 8.13 0.49
CA THR A 64 -4.50 7.34 0.29
C THR A 64 -5.76 8.06 0.74
N ARG A 65 -6.89 7.70 0.13
CA ARG A 65 -8.23 8.12 0.59
C ARG A 65 -8.80 7.19 1.66
N ASP A 66 -8.20 6.02 1.89
CA ASP A 66 -8.67 5.06 2.90
C ASP A 66 -7.69 4.94 4.07
N ALA A 67 -7.51 6.05 4.78
CA ALA A 67 -6.50 6.17 5.82
C ALA A 67 -6.78 5.26 7.03
N ALA A 68 -8.02 5.24 7.50
CA ALA A 68 -8.43 4.45 8.66
C ALA A 68 -8.09 2.95 8.50
N ARG A 69 -8.22 2.41 7.28
CA ARG A 69 -7.92 1.01 7.01
C ARG A 69 -6.43 0.71 6.99
N TYR A 70 -5.59 1.60 6.44
CA TYR A 70 -4.15 1.38 6.49
C TYR A 70 -3.62 1.50 7.93
N ARG A 71 -4.12 2.46 8.71
CA ARG A 71 -3.76 2.63 10.14
C ARG A 71 -4.06 1.39 10.99
N SER A 72 -5.14 0.66 10.70
CA SER A 72 -5.50 -0.53 11.51
C SER A 72 -4.55 -1.71 11.33
N TYR A 73 -3.89 -1.81 10.17
CA TYR A 73 -2.96 -2.91 9.85
C TYR A 73 -1.49 -2.50 9.90
N PHE A 74 -1.20 -1.21 9.72
CA PHE A 74 0.14 -0.62 9.68
C PHE A 74 0.15 0.66 10.54
N PRO A 75 0.10 0.53 11.88
CA PRO A 75 -0.10 1.68 12.78
C PRO A 75 1.06 2.69 12.75
N GLU A 76 2.28 2.23 12.47
CA GLU A 76 3.47 3.08 12.36
C GLU A 76 3.63 3.74 10.98
N LEU A 77 2.75 3.46 10.03
CA LEU A 77 2.83 4.02 8.69
C LEU A 77 2.35 5.47 8.69
N ASP A 78 3.22 6.39 8.27
CA ASP A 78 2.84 7.78 8.05
C ASP A 78 1.93 7.88 6.81
N ILE A 79 0.75 8.48 7.01
CA ILE A 79 -0.32 8.51 6.01
C ILE A 79 -0.74 9.95 5.72
N ILE A 80 -0.63 10.29 4.43
CA ILE A 80 -1.17 11.50 3.85
C ILE A 80 -2.57 11.16 3.33
N SER A 81 -3.59 11.82 3.88
CA SER A 81 -4.98 11.64 3.46
C SER A 81 -5.71 12.97 3.45
N PRO A 82 -6.86 13.11 2.76
CA PRO A 82 -7.65 14.34 2.78
C PRO A 82 -8.08 14.79 4.18
N GLU A 83 -8.16 13.86 5.15
CA GLU A 83 -8.45 14.19 6.55
C GLU A 83 -7.31 14.94 7.23
N THR A 84 -6.06 14.62 6.89
CA THR A 84 -4.85 15.20 7.50
C THR A 84 -4.21 16.29 6.63
N HIS A 85 -4.51 16.29 5.32
CA HIS A 85 -3.98 17.18 4.29
C HIS A 85 -5.12 17.55 3.31
N PRO A 86 -5.99 18.51 3.70
CA PRO A 86 -7.19 18.87 2.94
C PRO A 86 -6.91 19.64 1.65
#